data_AF-A0A818MYB2-F1
#
_entry.id   AF-A0A818MYB2-F1
#
_cell.length_a   1.000
_cell.length_b   1.000
_cell.length_c   1.000
_cell.angle_alpha   90.00
_cell.angle_beta   90.00
_cell.angle_gamma   90.00
#
_symmetry.space_group_name_H-M   'P 1'
#
loop_
_entity.id
_entity.type
_entity.pdbx_description
1 polymer ?
#
loop_
_entity_poly.entity_id
_entity_poly.type
_entity_poly.pdbx_seq_one_letter_code
_entity_poly.pdbx_strand_id
1 'polypeptide(L)'
;MCAETLAITPSRHYPAFLLGLTPVVADWARGTIINGVAVAYLNLTLPNVDFTQNVTSRITDFSYHGLANLAGGSLLQCILITAIIMYMIDRKFIRGAVWSFLAGLLSFFGLIHSSNLGILYSKTDDGWQFTVGYATMILLFILCEIAQRWKWIEGPEREPDDLSSEEWHEWNRMQQLNRESQIS
;
A
#
# COMPACT_ATOMS: atom_id res chain seq x y z
N MET A 1 -13.50 12.72 8.96
CA MET A 1 -12.12 12.20 8.83
C MET A 1 -11.67 12.03 7.37
N CYS A 2 -12.08 11.02 6.59
CA CYS A 2 -11.53 10.84 5.22
C CYS A 2 -11.79 12.03 4.28
N ALA A 3 -12.97 12.67 4.36
CA ALA A 3 -13.29 13.84 3.55
C ALA A 3 -12.43 15.07 3.92
N GLU A 4 -12.13 15.26 5.21
CA GLU A 4 -11.30 16.36 5.70
C GLU A 4 -9.82 16.13 5.35
N THR A 5 -9.34 14.89 5.45
CA THR A 5 -7.96 14.54 5.03
C THR A 5 -7.79 14.66 3.52
N LEU A 6 -8.82 14.30 2.73
CA LEU A 6 -8.81 14.52 1.28
C LEU A 6 -8.85 16.01 0.94
N ALA A 7 -9.62 16.82 1.69
CA ALA A 7 -9.71 18.26 1.45
C ALA A 7 -8.39 19.00 1.66
N ILE A 8 -7.50 18.50 2.54
CA ILE A 8 -6.17 19.09 2.78
C ILE A 8 -5.06 18.49 1.90
N THR A 9 -5.29 17.34 1.27
CA THR A 9 -4.27 16.65 0.47
C THR A 9 -4.32 17.18 -0.97
N PRO A 10 -3.17 17.38 -1.65
CA PRO A 10 -3.16 17.71 -3.07
C PRO A 10 -3.95 16.69 -3.90
N SER A 11 -4.73 17.15 -4.87
CA SER A 11 -5.59 16.29 -5.71
C SER A 11 -4.82 15.20 -6.46
N ARG A 12 -3.54 15.41 -6.68
CA ARG A 12 -2.61 14.45 -7.30
C ARG A 12 -2.39 13.19 -6.46
N HIS A 13 -2.52 13.24 -5.13
CA HIS A 13 -2.27 12.08 -4.25
C HIS A 13 -3.53 11.28 -3.93
N TYR A 14 -4.71 11.70 -4.38
CA TYR A 14 -5.96 10.94 -4.22
C TYR A 14 -5.86 9.46 -4.67
N PRO A 15 -5.26 9.13 -5.83
CA PRO A 15 -5.09 7.73 -6.22
C PRO A 15 -4.20 6.94 -5.27
N ALA A 16 -3.16 7.55 -4.68
CA ALA A 16 -2.29 6.89 -3.72
C ALA A 16 -3.04 6.48 -2.45
N PHE A 17 -3.90 7.37 -1.95
CA PHE A 17 -4.75 7.11 -0.79
C PHE A 17 -5.72 5.96 -1.04
N LEU A 18 -6.41 5.95 -2.19
CA LEU A 18 -7.36 4.90 -2.55
C LEU A 18 -6.67 3.53 -2.67
N LEU A 19 -5.52 3.48 -3.35
CA LEU A 19 -4.74 2.24 -3.46
C LEU A 19 -4.19 1.78 -2.10
N GLY A 20 -3.76 2.74 -1.28
CA GLY A 20 -3.32 2.54 0.09
C GLY A 20 -4.33 1.85 0.98
N LEU A 21 -5.63 2.12 0.83
CA LEU A 21 -6.69 1.49 1.64
C LEU A 21 -6.94 0.01 1.32
N THR A 22 -6.43 -0.47 0.19
CA THR A 22 -6.68 -1.82 -0.33
C THR A 22 -6.36 -2.95 0.68
N PRO A 23 -5.22 -2.94 1.41
CA PRO A 23 -4.90 -3.97 2.40
C PRO A 23 -5.87 -4.02 3.58
N VAL A 24 -6.38 -2.87 4.02
CA VAL A 24 -7.34 -2.79 5.12
C VAL A 24 -8.70 -3.34 4.70
N VAL A 25 -9.12 -3.04 3.46
CA VAL A 25 -10.34 -3.62 2.88
C VAL A 25 -10.19 -5.14 2.72
N ALA A 26 -9.02 -5.62 2.30
CA ALA A 26 -8.72 -7.04 2.18
C ALA A 26 -8.81 -7.79 3.52
N ASP A 27 -8.30 -7.18 4.59
CA ASP A 27 -8.35 -7.74 5.95
C ASP A 27 -9.78 -7.84 6.48
N TRP A 28 -10.57 -6.77 6.31
CA TRP A 28 -11.99 -6.80 6.62
C TRP A 28 -12.75 -7.86 5.80
N ALA A 29 -12.47 -7.97 4.51
CA ALA A 29 -13.10 -8.96 3.63
C ALA A 29 -12.76 -10.39 4.06
N ARG A 30 -11.48 -10.65 4.41
CA ARG A 30 -11.03 -11.93 4.94
C ARG A 30 -11.81 -12.31 6.20
N GLY A 31 -11.95 -11.39 7.15
CA GLY A 31 -12.72 -11.62 8.38
C GLY A 31 -14.19 -11.92 8.11
N THR A 32 -14.81 -11.19 7.19
CA THR A 32 -16.23 -11.37 6.83
C THR A 32 -16.49 -12.72 6.16
N ILE A 33 -15.60 -13.16 5.25
CA ILE A 33 -15.70 -14.46 4.59
C ILE A 33 -15.58 -15.58 5.62
N ILE A 34 -14.56 -15.54 6.48
CA ILE A 34 -14.31 -16.60 7.47
C ILE A 34 -15.48 -16.70 8.47
N ASN A 35 -15.95 -15.57 8.99
CA ASN A 35 -17.04 -15.53 9.95
C ASN A 35 -18.39 -15.92 9.31
N GLY A 36 -18.68 -15.42 8.12
CA GLY A 36 -19.93 -15.73 7.40
C GLY A 36 -20.05 -17.22 7.06
N VAL A 37 -18.94 -17.84 6.67
CA VAL A 37 -18.88 -19.27 6.45
C VAL A 37 -19.13 -20.02 7.77
N ALA A 38 -18.42 -19.70 8.85
CA ALA A 38 -18.61 -20.36 10.15
C ALA A 38 -20.08 -20.33 10.65
N VAL A 39 -20.77 -19.18 10.47
CA VAL A 39 -22.19 -19.03 10.85
C VAL A 39 -23.12 -19.84 9.94
N ALA A 40 -22.88 -19.89 8.63
CA ALA A 40 -23.69 -20.71 7.71
C ALA A 40 -23.62 -22.20 8.06
N TYR A 41 -22.46 -22.68 8.49
CA TYR A 41 -22.29 -24.07 8.93
C TYR A 41 -23.01 -24.39 10.23
N LEU A 42 -23.02 -23.47 11.20
CA LEU A 42 -23.74 -23.67 12.47
C LEU A 42 -25.26 -23.84 12.29
N ASN A 43 -25.82 -23.24 11.23
CA ASN A 43 -27.25 -23.26 10.92
C ASN A 43 -27.68 -24.41 10.00
N LEU A 44 -26.73 -25.24 9.52
CA LEU A 44 -26.96 -26.41 8.66
C LEU A 44 -26.96 -27.74 9.44
N THR A 45 -27.40 -27.73 10.70
CA THR A 45 -27.59 -28.96 11.48
C THR A 45 -28.73 -29.80 10.91
N LEU A 46 -28.39 -30.71 9.99
CA LEU A 46 -29.23 -31.86 9.66
C LEU A 46 -29.17 -32.87 10.84
N PRO A 47 -30.30 -33.46 11.27
CA PRO A 47 -30.27 -34.49 12.30
C PRO A 47 -29.45 -35.69 11.81
N ASN A 48 -28.54 -36.21 12.63
CA ASN A 48 -27.71 -37.40 12.37
C ASN A 48 -26.55 -37.27 11.35
N VAL A 49 -26.12 -36.06 11.01
CA VAL A 49 -24.81 -35.87 10.33
C VAL A 49 -23.84 -35.27 11.33
N ASP A 50 -22.91 -36.10 11.82
CA ASP A 50 -21.85 -35.66 12.72
C ASP A 50 -20.78 -34.92 11.91
N PHE A 51 -20.90 -33.59 11.82
CA PHE A 51 -19.92 -32.72 11.15
C PHE A 51 -18.63 -32.54 11.98
N THR A 52 -18.20 -33.57 12.71
CA THR A 52 -16.89 -33.66 13.39
C THR A 52 -15.67 -33.55 12.47
N GLN A 53 -15.85 -33.41 11.15
CA GLN A 53 -14.77 -33.03 10.26
C GLN A 53 -14.68 -31.52 10.17
N ASN A 54 -13.58 -30.98 10.69
CA ASN A 54 -13.10 -29.60 10.54
C ASN A 54 -13.60 -28.97 9.23
N VAL A 55 -14.70 -28.23 9.29
CA VAL A 55 -15.23 -27.45 8.17
C VAL A 55 -14.15 -26.51 7.61
N THR A 56 -13.25 -26.04 8.47
CA THR A 56 -12.02 -25.31 8.13
C THR A 56 -11.21 -25.99 7.03
N SER A 57 -11.16 -27.33 6.98
CA SER A 57 -10.40 -28.10 5.99
C SER A 57 -11.16 -28.42 4.69
N ARG A 58 -12.36 -27.86 4.47
CA ARG A 58 -13.01 -27.83 3.14
C ARG A 58 -13.08 -26.42 2.55
N ILE A 59 -12.91 -25.39 3.38
CA ILE A 59 -12.61 -24.04 2.91
C ILE A 59 -11.19 -23.97 2.31
N THR A 60 -10.31 -24.93 2.64
CA THR A 60 -8.95 -25.04 2.07
C THR A 60 -8.92 -25.26 0.56
N ASP A 61 -10.00 -25.75 -0.07
CA ASP A 61 -10.07 -25.88 -1.53
C ASP A 61 -10.36 -24.53 -2.22
N PHE A 62 -10.90 -23.55 -1.48
CA PHE A 62 -10.99 -22.18 -1.95
C PHE A 62 -9.66 -21.47 -1.65
N SER A 63 -8.76 -21.42 -2.65
CA SER A 63 -7.46 -20.77 -2.50
C SER A 63 -7.63 -19.24 -2.40
N TYR A 64 -7.73 -18.72 -1.17
CA TYR A 64 -7.72 -17.28 -0.88
C TYR A 64 -6.35 -16.79 -0.39
N HIS A 65 -5.27 -17.52 -0.70
CA HIS A 65 -3.90 -17.18 -0.30
C HIS A 65 -3.51 -15.74 -0.63
N GLY A 66 -3.87 -15.23 -1.81
CA GLY A 66 -3.62 -13.83 -2.16
C GLY A 66 -4.33 -12.83 -1.23
N LEU A 67 -5.59 -13.10 -0.88
CA LEU A 67 -6.34 -12.29 0.09
C LEU A 67 -5.75 -12.42 1.49
N ALA A 68 -5.32 -13.62 1.87
CA ALA A 68 -4.70 -13.89 3.15
C ALA A 68 -3.37 -13.14 3.31
N ASN A 69 -2.54 -13.14 2.28
CA ASN A 69 -1.27 -12.44 2.26
C ASN A 69 -1.52 -10.93 2.27
N LEU A 70 -2.42 -10.42 1.42
CA LEU A 70 -2.74 -8.99 1.36
C LEU A 70 -3.30 -8.43 2.68
N ALA A 71 -4.01 -9.25 3.45
CA ALA A 71 -4.53 -8.92 4.79
C ALA A 71 -3.44 -8.98 5.89
N GLY A 72 -2.36 -9.75 5.69
CA GLY A 72 -1.29 -9.91 6.66
C GLY A 72 -0.55 -8.60 6.91
N GLY A 73 -0.71 -8.02 8.11
CA GLY A 73 -0.09 -6.73 8.45
C GLY A 73 -0.75 -5.53 7.76
N SER A 74 -2.05 -5.61 7.44
CA SER A 74 -2.84 -4.64 6.66
C SER A 74 -2.60 -3.17 7.02
N LEU A 75 -2.54 -2.83 8.31
CA LEU A 75 -2.30 -1.46 8.80
C LEU A 75 -0.89 -0.94 8.50
N LEU A 76 0.12 -1.78 8.61
CA LEU A 76 1.49 -1.39 8.30
C LEU A 76 1.68 -1.32 6.79
N GLN A 77 1.09 -2.28 6.08
CA GLN A 77 1.12 -2.38 4.63
C GLN A 77 0.44 -1.19 3.94
N CYS A 78 -0.70 -0.71 4.46
CA CYS A 78 -1.40 0.44 3.87
C CYS A 78 -0.53 1.71 3.92
N ILE A 79 0.16 1.95 5.04
CA ILE A 79 1.06 3.10 5.19
C ILE A 79 2.23 3.01 4.19
N LEU A 80 2.84 1.83 4.09
CA LEU A 80 3.98 1.60 3.19
C LEU A 80 3.59 1.77 1.72
N ILE A 81 2.50 1.14 1.27
CA ILE A 81 2.02 1.24 -0.11
C ILE A 81 1.62 2.68 -0.43
N THR A 82 0.93 3.36 0.48
CA THR A 82 0.55 4.78 0.30
C THR A 82 1.80 5.64 0.11
N ALA A 83 2.80 5.50 0.98
CA ALA A 83 4.05 6.24 0.89
C ALA A 83 4.80 5.97 -0.42
N ILE A 84 4.93 4.71 -0.82
CA ILE A 84 5.58 4.31 -2.08
C ILE A 84 4.89 4.97 -3.28
N ILE A 85 3.56 4.92 -3.34
CA ILE A 85 2.80 5.49 -4.45
C ILE A 85 2.86 7.02 -4.45
N MET A 86 2.80 7.67 -3.29
CA MET A 86 2.98 9.13 -3.19
C MET A 86 4.33 9.57 -3.76
N TYR A 87 5.43 8.92 -3.35
CA TYR A 87 6.77 9.25 -3.87
C TYR A 87 6.95 8.88 -5.35
N MET A 88 6.25 7.87 -5.84
CA MET A 88 6.20 7.53 -7.26
C MET A 88 5.50 8.63 -8.07
N ILE A 89 4.36 9.13 -7.57
CA ILE A 89 3.58 10.20 -8.18
C ILE A 89 4.37 11.51 -8.19
N ASP A 90 5.06 11.84 -7.11
CA ASP A 90 5.89 13.05 -7.02
C ASP A 90 7.23 12.92 -7.76
N ARG A 91 7.49 11.77 -8.40
CA ARG A 91 8.75 11.46 -9.10
C ARG A 91 9.98 11.64 -8.21
N LYS A 92 9.84 11.37 -6.91
CA LYS A 92 10.89 11.40 -5.88
C LYS A 92 11.40 9.97 -5.66
N PHE A 93 11.97 9.38 -6.71
CA PHE A 93 12.22 7.93 -6.80
C PHE A 93 13.17 7.37 -5.73
N ILE A 94 14.20 8.12 -5.31
CA ILE A 94 15.08 7.69 -4.21
C ILE A 94 14.30 7.50 -2.90
N ARG A 95 13.36 8.40 -2.58
CA ARG A 95 12.53 8.26 -1.38
C ARG A 95 11.63 7.03 -1.52
N GLY A 96 11.02 6.83 -2.70
CA GLY A 96 10.22 5.63 -3.00
C GLY A 96 11.01 4.31 -2.86
N ALA A 97 12.29 4.31 -3.26
CA ALA A 97 13.19 3.17 -3.09
C ALA A 97 13.46 2.85 -1.62
N VAL A 98 13.69 3.86 -0.77
CA VAL A 98 13.88 3.67 0.68
C VAL A 98 12.64 3.06 1.32
N TRP A 99 11.44 3.55 0.97
CA TRP A 99 10.19 2.98 1.48
C TRP A 99 9.95 1.55 0.99
N SER A 100 10.33 1.25 -0.25
CA SER A 100 10.26 -0.11 -0.79
C SER A 100 11.26 -1.05 -0.11
N PHE A 101 12.45 -0.56 0.23
CA PHE A 101 13.42 -1.31 1.02
C PHE A 101 12.89 -1.65 2.42
N LEU A 102 12.30 -0.66 3.11
CA LEU A 102 11.67 -0.89 4.40
C LEU A 102 10.54 -1.91 4.29
N ALA A 103 9.67 -1.79 3.28
CA ALA A 103 8.61 -2.76 3.03
C ALA A 103 9.15 -4.18 2.77
N GLY A 104 10.22 -4.31 1.98
CA GLY A 104 10.91 -5.58 1.77
C GLY A 104 11.45 -6.20 3.05
N LEU A 105 12.07 -5.39 3.92
CA LEU A 105 12.58 -5.85 5.22
C LEU A 105 11.45 -6.34 6.14
N LEU A 106 10.36 -5.59 6.21
CA LEU A 106 9.18 -5.96 7.00
C LEU A 106 8.53 -7.23 6.46
N SER A 107 8.52 -7.42 5.14
CA SER A 107 8.00 -8.62 4.50
C SER A 107 8.89 -9.84 4.78
N PHE A 108 10.20 -9.66 4.80
CA PHE A 108 11.17 -10.72 5.11
C PHE A 108 10.99 -11.26 6.53
N PHE A 109 10.65 -10.39 7.49
CA PHE A 109 10.35 -10.77 8.87
C PHE A 109 8.90 -11.24 9.12
N GLY A 110 8.04 -11.18 8.10
CA GLY A 110 6.64 -11.56 8.22
C GLY A 110 5.73 -10.54 8.89
N LEU A 111 6.18 -9.30 9.07
CA LEU A 111 5.36 -8.21 9.62
C LEU A 111 4.28 -7.74 8.62
N ILE A 112 4.52 -7.94 7.32
CA ILE A 112 3.56 -7.70 6.24
C ILE A 112 3.55 -8.90 5.29
N HIS A 113 2.43 -9.13 4.60
CA HIS A 113 2.22 -10.22 3.64
C HIS A 113 2.32 -11.65 4.19
N SER A 114 2.30 -11.83 5.51
CA SER A 114 2.34 -13.15 6.15
C SER A 114 1.46 -13.21 7.39
N SER A 115 0.99 -14.40 7.74
CA SER A 115 0.32 -14.68 9.01
C SER A 115 1.28 -15.07 10.13
N ASN A 116 2.55 -15.32 9.82
CA ASN A 116 3.55 -15.82 10.76
C ASN A 116 4.72 -14.85 10.87
N LEU A 117 5.23 -14.69 12.09
CA LEU A 117 6.45 -13.92 12.35
C LEU A 117 7.66 -14.85 12.32
N GLY A 118 8.73 -14.42 11.65
CA GLY A 118 9.97 -15.19 11.56
C GLY A 118 10.83 -14.76 10.39
N ILE A 119 11.95 -15.46 10.19
CA ILE A 119 12.79 -15.28 9.01
C ILE A 119 12.18 -16.16 7.90
N LEU A 120 11.37 -15.57 7.03
CA LEU A 120 10.56 -16.28 6.04
C LEU A 120 11.35 -16.50 4.74
N TYR A 121 12.34 -17.40 4.77
CA TYR A 121 13.20 -17.72 3.62
C TYR A 121 12.88 -19.07 2.95
N SER A 122 12.00 -19.88 3.54
CA SER A 122 11.68 -21.20 2.99
C SER A 122 10.73 -21.10 1.80
N LYS A 123 10.79 -22.06 0.86
CA LYS A 123 9.84 -22.14 -0.27
C LYS A 123 8.39 -22.32 0.15
N THR A 124 8.18 -22.82 1.36
CA THR A 124 6.85 -23.01 1.98
C THR A 124 6.29 -21.73 2.57
N ASP A 125 7.10 -20.67 2.69
CA ASP A 125 6.71 -19.42 3.34
C ASP A 125 6.26 -18.40 2.28
N ASP A 126 5.27 -17.57 2.62
CA ASP A 126 4.76 -16.54 1.73
C ASP A 126 5.68 -15.30 1.65
N GLY A 127 6.48 -15.02 2.67
CA GLY A 127 7.21 -13.74 2.84
C GLY A 127 8.35 -13.47 1.84
N TRP A 128 9.06 -14.50 1.37
CA TRP A 128 10.20 -14.31 0.46
C TRP A 128 9.77 -13.76 -0.91
N GLN A 129 8.58 -14.14 -1.40
CA GLN A 129 8.06 -13.72 -2.71
C GLN A 129 7.84 -12.21 -2.74
N PHE A 130 7.25 -11.67 -1.69
CA PHE A 130 7.01 -10.24 -1.53
C PHE A 130 8.30 -9.46 -1.31
N THR A 131 9.26 -10.03 -0.57
CA THR A 131 10.61 -9.44 -0.44
C THR A 131 11.27 -9.26 -1.80
N VAL A 132 11.19 -10.26 -2.69
CA VAL A 132 11.68 -10.17 -4.08
C VAL A 132 10.89 -9.15 -4.89
N GLY A 133 9.57 -9.07 -4.69
CA GLY A 133 8.72 -8.05 -5.31
C GLY A 133 9.15 -6.63 -4.95
N TYR A 134 9.39 -6.35 -3.67
CA TYR A 134 9.88 -5.06 -3.22
C TYR A 134 11.32 -4.78 -3.69
N ALA A 135 12.19 -5.80 -3.74
CA ALA A 135 13.52 -5.66 -4.34
C ALA A 135 13.44 -5.24 -5.82
N THR A 136 12.48 -5.82 -6.56
CA THR A 136 12.21 -5.43 -7.96
C THR A 136 11.71 -3.99 -8.05
N MET A 137 10.84 -3.54 -7.13
CA MET A 137 10.42 -2.14 -7.07
C MET A 137 11.58 -1.18 -6.79
N ILE A 138 12.51 -1.54 -5.91
CA ILE A 138 13.73 -0.75 -5.67
C ILE A 138 14.53 -0.60 -6.97
N LEU A 139 14.70 -1.70 -7.72
CA LEU A 139 15.39 -1.65 -9.02
C LEU A 139 14.67 -0.72 -10.00
N LEU A 140 13.33 -0.80 -10.10
CA LEU A 140 12.55 0.08 -10.95
C LEU A 140 12.72 1.56 -10.56
N PHE A 141 12.68 1.89 -9.26
CA PHE A 141 12.89 3.26 -8.81
C PHE A 141 14.29 3.78 -9.10
N ILE A 142 15.32 2.94 -8.96
CA ILE A 142 16.69 3.30 -9.33
C ILE A 142 16.79 3.54 -10.85
N LEU A 143 16.14 2.70 -11.67
CA LEU A 143 16.11 2.90 -13.12
C LEU A 143 15.37 4.19 -13.50
N CYS A 144 14.25 4.51 -12.85
CA CYS A 144 13.54 5.76 -13.05
C CYS A 144 14.36 6.98 -12.63
N GLU A 145 15.11 6.90 -11.53
CA GLU A 145 16.05 7.95 -11.11
C GLU A 145 17.15 8.17 -12.16
N ILE A 146 17.71 7.10 -12.73
CA ILE A 146 18.72 7.20 -13.81
C ILE A 146 18.10 7.84 -15.06
N ALA A 147 16.90 7.40 -15.45
CA ALA A 147 16.17 7.99 -16.58
C ALA A 147 15.85 9.48 -16.36
N GLN A 148 15.54 9.87 -15.13
CA GLN A 148 15.33 11.26 -14.74
C GLN A 148 16.61 12.08 -14.85
N ARG A 149 17.76 11.52 -14.43
CA ARG A 149 19.09 12.16 -14.60
C ARG A 149 19.47 12.34 -16.06
N TRP A 150 19.05 11.42 -16.93
CA TRP A 150 19.20 11.53 -18.38
C TRP A 150 18.12 12.40 -19.05
N LYS A 151 17.27 13.07 -18.26
CA LYS A 151 16.20 13.97 -18.71
C LYS A 151 15.12 13.29 -19.58
N TRP A 152 14.95 11.98 -19.43
CA TRP A 152 13.86 11.25 -20.08
C TRP A 152 12.54 11.37 -19.31
N ILE A 153 12.63 11.69 -18.01
CA ILE A 153 11.50 11.89 -17.10
C ILE A 153 11.58 13.31 -16.55
N GLU A 154 10.43 13.95 -16.39
CA GLU A 154 10.32 15.25 -15.75
C GLU A 154 10.92 15.27 -14.33
N GLY A 155 11.35 16.45 -13.90
CA GLY A 155 11.91 16.64 -12.57
C GLY A 155 10.93 16.28 -11.44
N PRO A 156 11.43 16.10 -10.21
CA PRO A 156 10.59 15.83 -9.06
C PRO A 156 9.62 16.99 -8.88
N GLU A 157 8.39 16.65 -8.53
CA GLU A 157 7.34 17.62 -8.27
C GLU A 157 7.64 18.36 -6.96
N ARG A 158 7.59 19.69 -7.00
CA ARG A 158 7.94 20.57 -5.87
C ARG A 158 6.70 21.08 -5.18
N GLU A 159 6.58 20.79 -3.90
CA GLU A 159 5.53 21.34 -3.03
C GLU A 159 6.01 22.61 -2.32
N PRO A 160 5.11 23.52 -1.91
CA PRO A 160 5.51 24.76 -1.23
C PRO A 160 6.43 24.55 -0.02
N ASP A 161 6.27 23.42 0.66
CA ASP A 161 7.06 23.01 1.83
C ASP A 161 8.47 22.50 1.49
N ASP A 162 8.74 22.15 0.22
CA ASP A 162 10.07 21.74 -0.25
C ASP A 162 10.86 22.88 -0.93
N LEU A 163 10.28 24.08 -0.99
CA LEU A 163 10.93 25.29 -1.48
C LEU A 163 11.93 25.82 -0.45
N SER A 164 13.09 26.28 -0.92
CA SER A 164 13.96 27.14 -0.11
C SER A 164 13.24 28.44 0.27
N SER A 165 13.71 29.14 1.29
CA SER A 165 13.09 30.40 1.73
C SER A 165 12.92 31.43 0.61
N GLU A 166 13.89 31.50 -0.32
CA GLU A 166 13.84 32.39 -1.47
C GLU A 166 12.78 31.95 -2.48
N GLU A 167 12.79 30.67 -2.87
CA GLU A 167 11.81 30.11 -3.82
C GLU A 167 10.37 30.19 -3.28
N TRP A 168 10.18 30.08 -1.95
CA TRP A 168 8.88 30.26 -1.30
C TRP A 168 8.35 31.69 -1.47
N HIS A 169 9.22 32.69 -1.31
CA HIS A 169 8.84 34.09 -1.52
C HIS A 169 8.46 34.35 -2.99
N GLU A 170 9.17 33.75 -3.94
CA GLU A 170 8.83 33.84 -5.36
C GLU A 170 7.48 33.17 -5.67
N TRP A 171 7.28 31.95 -5.19
CA TRP A 171 6.04 31.20 -5.40
C TRP A 171 4.82 31.96 -4.85
N ASN A 172 4.92 32.50 -3.63
CA ASN A 172 3.85 33.30 -3.03
C ASN A 172 3.54 34.58 -3.80
N ARG A 173 4.58 35.24 -4.32
CA ARG A 173 4.40 36.43 -5.17
C ARG A 173 3.62 36.07 -6.43
N MET A 174 3.97 34.95 -7.09
CA MET A 174 3.27 34.49 -8.29
C MET A 174 1.80 34.13 -8.01
N GLN A 175 1.51 33.53 -6.86
CA GLN A 175 0.13 33.23 -6.43
C GLN A 175 -0.69 34.50 -6.16
N GLN A 176 -0.09 35.52 -5.56
CA GLN A 176 -0.76 36.82 -5.35
C GLN A 176 -1.09 37.48 -6.70
N LEU A 177 -0.14 37.53 -7.62
CA LEU A 177 -0.35 38.09 -8.96
C LEU A 177 -1.46 37.37 -9.73
N ASN A 178 -1.49 36.03 -9.69
CA ASN A 178 -2.57 35.25 -10.31
C ASN A 178 -3.92 35.57 -9.68
N ARG A 179 -4.00 35.74 -8.36
CA ARG A 179 -5.25 36.05 -7.65
C ARG A 179 -5.75 37.46 -7.99
N GLU A 180 -4.85 38.43 -8.10
CA GLU A 180 -5.17 39.79 -8.52
C GLU A 180 -5.67 39.83 -9.98
N SER A 181 -5.05 39.06 -10.88
CA SER A 181 -5.48 38.95 -12.29
C SER A 181 -6.85 38.32 -12.50
N GLN A 182 -7.33 37.51 -11.55
CA GLN A 182 -8.66 36.88 -11.60
C GLN A 182 -9.76 37.82 -11.10
N ILE A 183 -9.39 38.92 -10.43
CA ILE A 183 -10.31 39.92 -9.84
C ILE A 183 -10.43 41.16 -10.74
N SER A 184 -9.45 41.42 -11.61
CA SER A 184 -9.45 42.48 -12.63
C SER A 184 -10.16 42.07 -13.92
#